data_AF-A0A8T7MMP7-F1
#
_entry.id   AF-A0A8T7MMP7-F1
#
_cell.length_a   1.000
_cell.length_b   1.000
_cell.length_c   1.000
_cell.angle_alpha   90.00
_cell.angle_beta   90.00
_cell.angle_gamma   90.00
#
_symmetry.space_group_name_H-M   'P 1'
#
loop_
_entity.id
_entity.type
_entity.pdbx_description
1 polymer ?
#
loop_
_entity_poly.entity_id
_entity_poly.type
_entity_poly.pdbx_seq_one_letter_code
_entity_poly.pdbx_strand_id
1 'polypeptide(L)'
;MSDRSLAGQYSDSHGTDPGFIQRVEQAFQVLQTANISGLIEVETATRTIRVLVDPSRREAARTALKDILPSIPRRLKVRVDANNLRRVTPAIPVIMPGEEITIGRSSMGSYHEKMIIIDDDPKISNQHLKVRWDGLSRLEIKDVSDQKNALIDTVLIGPDWMELEPGAKVRIGETTVSFQLSDPVS
;
A
#
# COMPACT_ATOMS: atom_id res chain seq x y z
N MET A 1 -29.51 22.46 -6.37
CA MET A 1 -28.93 22.83 -5.06
C MET A 1 -27.45 23.05 -5.28
N SER A 2 -26.95 24.15 -4.76
CA SER A 2 -25.89 24.96 -5.35
C SER A 2 -24.48 24.37 -5.21
N ASP A 3 -23.75 24.50 -6.31
CA ASP A 3 -22.31 24.40 -6.49
C ASP A 3 -21.55 25.05 -5.32
N ARG A 4 -20.70 24.27 -4.64
CA ARG A 4 -19.65 24.80 -3.76
C ARG A 4 -18.33 24.38 -4.37
N SER A 5 -17.67 25.31 -5.08
CA SER A 5 -16.28 25.17 -5.43
C SER A 5 -15.44 25.08 -4.14
N LEU A 6 -14.71 23.98 -3.98
CA LEU A 6 -13.78 23.75 -2.87
C LEU A 6 -12.55 24.67 -2.91
N ALA A 7 -12.43 25.50 -3.95
CA ALA A 7 -11.35 26.47 -4.13
C ALA A 7 -11.24 27.49 -2.96
N GLY A 8 -12.29 27.67 -2.16
CA GLY A 8 -12.33 28.67 -1.08
C GLY A 8 -11.74 28.26 0.27
N GLN A 9 -11.24 27.02 0.46
CA GLN A 9 -10.75 26.55 1.78
C GLN A 9 -9.26 26.17 1.83
N TYR A 10 -8.52 26.33 0.74
CA TYR A 10 -7.07 26.13 0.72
C TYR A 10 -6.36 27.44 1.10
N SER A 11 -6.45 27.86 2.36
CA SER A 11 -5.71 29.05 2.82
C SER A 11 -4.25 28.70 3.15
N ASP A 12 -3.37 29.21 2.29
CA ASP A 12 -1.97 29.56 2.50
C ASP A 12 -1.45 29.53 3.95
N SER A 13 -0.60 28.54 4.24
CA SER A 13 0.44 28.69 5.27
C SER A 13 1.71 27.89 5.01
N HIS A 14 1.70 26.94 4.07
CA HIS A 14 2.92 26.23 3.64
C HIS A 14 2.90 25.97 2.13
N GLY A 15 3.42 26.92 1.36
CA GLY A 15 3.73 26.83 -0.09
C GLY A 15 3.12 25.64 -0.83
N THR A 16 1.88 25.79 -1.29
CA THR A 16 1.18 24.74 -2.03
C THR A 16 1.82 24.53 -3.39
N ASP A 17 2.29 23.31 -3.62
CA ASP A 17 2.70 22.79 -4.93
C ASP A 17 1.52 22.88 -5.91
N PRO A 18 1.57 23.73 -6.96
CA PRO A 18 0.48 23.89 -7.91
C PRO A 18 0.05 22.57 -8.57
N GLY A 19 0.99 21.63 -8.74
CA GLY A 19 0.68 20.31 -9.27
C GLY A 19 -0.11 19.43 -8.30
N PHE A 20 -0.02 19.66 -6.98
CA PHE A 20 -0.84 18.95 -5.99
C PHE A 20 -2.31 19.39 -6.03
N ILE A 21 -2.57 20.70 -6.06
CA ILE A 21 -3.94 21.24 -6.16
C ILE A 21 -4.61 20.76 -7.45
N GLN A 22 -3.90 20.84 -8.58
CA GLN A 22 -4.43 20.39 -9.87
C GLN A 22 -4.83 18.90 -9.86
N ARG A 23 -4.09 18.06 -9.14
CA ARG A 23 -4.41 16.62 -8.99
C ARG A 23 -5.64 16.37 -8.13
N VAL A 24 -5.82 17.14 -7.05
CA VAL A 24 -7.05 17.08 -6.24
C VAL A 24 -8.27 17.44 -7.10
N GLU A 25 -8.17 18.50 -7.88
CA GLU A 25 -9.25 18.94 -8.78
C GLU A 25 -9.54 17.90 -9.87
N GLN A 26 -8.51 17.34 -10.50
CA GLN A 26 -8.65 16.25 -11.47
C GLN A 26 -9.31 15.01 -10.85
N ALA A 27 -8.92 14.63 -9.62
CA ALA A 27 -9.48 13.47 -8.94
C ALA A 27 -10.97 13.66 -8.68
N PHE A 28 -11.35 14.85 -8.23
CA PHE A 28 -12.75 15.21 -8.05
C PHE A 28 -13.53 15.16 -9.37
N GLN A 29 -12.99 15.76 -10.43
CA GLN A 29 -13.64 15.78 -11.74
C GLN A 29 -13.87 14.38 -12.32
N VAL A 30 -12.91 13.47 -12.12
CA VAL A 30 -13.04 12.10 -12.62
C VAL A 30 -14.02 11.26 -11.83
N LEU A 31 -14.06 11.40 -10.50
CA LEU A 31 -15.10 10.74 -9.70
C LEU A 31 -16.51 11.22 -10.09
N GLN A 32 -16.68 12.53 -10.33
CA GLN A 32 -17.94 13.07 -10.82
C GLN A 32 -18.31 12.51 -12.20
N THR A 33 -17.36 12.46 -13.13
CA THR A 33 -17.59 11.94 -14.49
C THR A 33 -17.93 10.45 -14.47
N ALA A 34 -17.33 9.69 -13.54
CA ALA A 34 -17.64 8.28 -13.32
C ALA A 34 -18.94 8.06 -12.53
N ASN A 35 -19.65 9.12 -12.13
CA ASN A 35 -20.84 9.09 -11.26
C ASN A 35 -20.59 8.33 -9.95
N ILE A 36 -19.40 8.53 -9.37
CA ILE A 36 -18.98 7.94 -8.10
C ILE A 36 -19.10 9.00 -7.03
N SER A 37 -20.04 8.81 -6.11
CA SER A 37 -20.14 9.62 -4.90
C SER A 37 -19.09 9.18 -3.88
N GLY A 38 -18.34 10.13 -3.35
CA GLY A 38 -17.31 9.90 -2.34
C GLY A 38 -16.83 11.20 -1.71
N LEU A 39 -16.06 11.08 -0.65
CA LEU A 39 -15.39 12.19 0.02
C LEU A 39 -13.89 12.14 -0.31
N ILE A 40 -13.35 13.28 -0.73
CA ILE A 40 -11.90 13.44 -0.91
C ILE A 40 -11.36 14.17 0.31
N GLU A 41 -10.55 13.50 1.12
CA GLU A 41 -9.78 14.13 2.18
C GLU A 41 -8.41 14.54 1.62
N VAL A 42 -8.01 15.77 1.89
CA VAL A 42 -6.72 16.30 1.46
C VAL A 42 -5.91 16.69 2.68
N GLU A 43 -4.79 16.01 2.88
CA GLU A 43 -3.83 16.33 3.94
C GLU A 43 -2.67 17.11 3.32
N THR A 44 -2.66 18.42 3.55
CA THR A 44 -1.70 19.35 2.93
C THR A 44 -0.27 19.15 3.42
N ALA A 45 -0.09 18.76 4.69
CA ALA A 45 1.23 18.53 5.29
C ALA A 45 1.98 17.36 4.64
N THR A 46 1.26 16.27 4.34
CA THR A 46 1.81 15.06 3.71
C THR A 46 1.59 15.03 2.20
N ARG A 47 0.91 16.04 1.66
CA ARG A 47 0.40 16.09 0.28
C ARG A 47 -0.36 14.82 -0.07
N THR A 48 -1.24 14.38 0.84
CA THR A 48 -2.07 13.17 0.68
C THR A 48 -3.46 13.48 0.16
N ILE A 49 -3.91 12.71 -0.82
CA ILE A 49 -5.30 12.63 -1.26
C ILE A 49 -5.83 11.27 -0.81
N ARG A 50 -6.80 11.25 0.10
CA ARG A 50 -7.55 10.03 0.45
C ARG A 50 -8.92 10.12 -0.18
N VAL A 51 -9.36 9.04 -0.79
CA VAL A 51 -10.69 8.96 -1.42
C VAL A 51 -11.51 7.94 -0.64
N LEU A 52 -12.50 8.43 0.09
CA LEU A 52 -13.47 7.64 0.83
C LEU A 52 -14.69 7.43 -0.07
N VAL A 53 -14.83 6.23 -0.61
CA VAL A 53 -15.97 5.82 -1.43
C VAL A 53 -16.66 4.61 -0.81
N ASP A 54 -17.93 4.42 -1.16
CA ASP A 54 -18.69 3.22 -0.82
C ASP A 54 -17.91 1.95 -1.23
N PRO A 55 -17.83 0.91 -0.38
CA PRO A 55 -17.16 -0.35 -0.69
C PRO A 55 -17.51 -0.94 -2.05
N SER A 56 -18.78 -0.85 -2.46
CA SER A 56 -19.29 -1.36 -3.75
C SER A 56 -18.77 -0.59 -4.97
N ARG A 57 -18.25 0.63 -4.79
CA ARG A 57 -17.76 1.52 -5.85
C ARG A 57 -16.24 1.62 -5.90
N ARG A 58 -15.52 0.95 -4.99
CA ARG A 58 -14.05 1.05 -4.87
C ARG A 58 -13.30 0.69 -6.15
N GLU A 59 -13.66 -0.41 -6.81
CA GLU A 59 -12.96 -0.83 -8.03
C GLU A 59 -13.17 0.13 -9.20
N ALA A 60 -14.39 0.69 -9.31
CA ALA A 60 -14.69 1.72 -10.28
C ALA A 60 -13.89 3.01 -9.98
N ALA A 61 -13.80 3.40 -8.70
CA ALA A 61 -13.03 4.57 -8.27
C ALA A 61 -11.54 4.38 -8.54
N ARG A 62 -10.99 3.20 -8.23
CA ARG A 62 -9.61 2.80 -8.55
C ARG A 62 -9.34 2.93 -10.05
N THR A 63 -10.20 2.33 -10.86
CA THR A 63 -10.04 2.34 -12.32
C THR A 63 -10.07 3.77 -12.88
N ALA A 64 -10.97 4.60 -12.34
CA ALA A 64 -11.11 5.99 -12.77
C ALA A 64 -9.90 6.83 -12.35
N LEU A 65 -9.42 6.65 -11.12
CA LEU A 65 -8.37 7.49 -10.52
C LEU A 65 -6.94 7.02 -10.78
N LYS A 66 -6.74 5.83 -11.37
CA LYS A 66 -5.42 5.21 -11.59
C LYS A 66 -4.40 6.13 -12.27
N ASP A 67 -4.86 7.01 -13.16
CA ASP A 67 -4.01 7.91 -13.96
C ASP A 67 -3.86 9.31 -13.33
N ILE A 68 -4.65 9.60 -12.29
CA ILE A 68 -4.77 10.95 -11.67
C ILE A 68 -4.22 11.00 -10.26
N LEU A 69 -4.24 9.89 -9.53
CA LEU A 69 -3.58 9.78 -8.25
C LEU A 69 -2.15 9.29 -8.45
N PRO A 70 -1.15 10.18 -8.60
CA PRO A 70 0.22 9.78 -8.38
C PRO A 70 0.45 9.58 -6.89
N SER A 71 0.72 8.33 -6.55
CA SER A 71 2.05 7.96 -6.13
C SER A 71 2.70 8.81 -5.05
N ILE A 72 2.02 9.00 -3.93
CA ILE A 72 2.74 9.42 -2.73
C ILE A 72 3.46 8.19 -2.23
N PRO A 73 4.78 8.12 -2.34
CA PRO A 73 5.53 7.00 -1.80
C PRO A 73 5.10 6.77 -0.36
N ARG A 74 4.59 5.58 -0.07
CA ARG A 74 4.35 5.17 1.31
C ARG A 74 5.56 4.41 1.81
N ARG A 75 5.81 4.48 3.11
CA ARG A 75 6.76 3.57 3.75
C ARG A 75 6.00 2.30 4.11
N LEU A 76 6.49 1.16 3.62
CA LEU A 76 5.98 -0.14 4.04
C LEU A 76 6.77 -0.59 5.27
N LYS A 77 6.17 -0.45 6.45
CA LYS A 77 6.73 -0.98 7.69
C LYS A 77 6.33 -2.44 7.82
N VAL A 78 7.33 -3.32 7.89
CA VAL A 78 7.15 -4.74 8.19
C VAL A 78 7.62 -5.00 9.60
N ARG A 79 6.72 -5.52 10.43
CA ARG A 79 7.08 -6.01 11.77
C ARG A 79 7.10 -7.52 11.72
N VAL A 80 8.14 -8.10 12.27
CA VAL A 80 8.27 -9.54 12.37
C VAL A 80 8.20 -9.92 13.85
N ASP A 81 7.33 -10.85 14.18
CA ASP A 81 7.15 -11.31 15.56
C ASP A 81 8.42 -12.08 15.98
N ALA A 82 9.12 -11.53 16.97
CA ALA A 82 10.57 -11.69 17.15
C ALA A 82 10.96 -12.94 17.95
N ASN A 83 10.12 -13.96 18.01
CA ASN A 83 10.42 -15.10 18.88
C ASN A 83 11.69 -15.86 18.48
N ASN A 84 12.24 -15.71 17.26
CA ASN A 84 13.47 -16.41 16.84
C ASN A 84 14.36 -15.72 15.79
N LEU A 85 14.16 -14.44 15.45
CA LEU A 85 14.86 -13.83 14.32
C LEU A 85 16.01 -12.91 14.76
N ARG A 86 17.20 -13.15 14.19
CA ARG A 86 18.44 -12.38 14.34
C ARG A 86 18.70 -11.43 13.16
N ARG A 87 18.08 -11.63 11.99
CA ARG A 87 18.33 -10.86 10.76
C ARG A 87 17.05 -10.66 9.93
N VAL A 88 16.44 -9.51 10.12
CA VAL A 88 15.49 -8.91 9.16
C VAL A 88 16.19 -7.69 8.57
N THR A 89 16.18 -7.52 7.25
CA THR A 89 16.73 -6.29 6.67
C THR A 89 15.91 -5.11 7.19
N PRO A 90 16.52 -4.11 7.87
CA PRO A 90 15.80 -2.99 8.47
C PRO A 90 15.29 -1.97 7.44
N ALA A 91 15.34 -2.31 6.14
CA ALA A 91 14.83 -1.45 5.09
C ALA A 91 13.31 -1.32 5.27
N ILE A 92 12.85 -0.11 5.51
CA ILE A 92 11.46 0.29 5.35
C ILE A 92 11.36 0.76 3.91
N PRO A 93 11.06 -0.12 2.94
CA PRO A 93 11.03 0.28 1.55
C PRO A 93 9.96 1.33 1.33
N VAL A 94 10.31 2.28 0.47
CA VAL A 94 9.33 3.16 -0.15
C VAL A 94 8.58 2.35 -1.19
N ILE A 95 7.25 2.37 -1.15
CA ILE A 95 6.36 1.69 -2.08
C ILE A 95 5.49 2.71 -2.82
N MET A 96 5.46 2.62 -4.14
CA MET A 96 4.56 3.36 -5.01
C MET A 96 3.26 2.57 -5.26
N PRO A 97 2.16 3.21 -5.65
CA PRO A 97 0.95 2.53 -6.08
C PRO A 97 1.23 1.55 -7.22
N GLY A 98 0.69 0.33 -7.12
CA GLY A 98 0.88 -0.75 -8.07
C GLY A 98 2.26 -1.41 -8.01
N GLU A 99 3.20 -0.87 -7.23
CA GLU A 99 4.52 -1.45 -7.07
C GLU A 99 4.47 -2.70 -6.19
N GLU A 100 5.20 -3.73 -6.60
CA GLU A 100 5.29 -5.00 -5.88
C GLU A 100 6.60 -5.07 -5.08
N ILE A 101 6.50 -5.34 -3.79
CA ILE A 101 7.62 -5.66 -2.92
C ILE A 101 7.61 -7.15 -2.64
N THR A 102 8.76 -7.79 -2.82
CA THR A 102 8.91 -9.22 -2.55
C THR A 102 9.42 -9.45 -1.14
N ILE A 103 8.91 -10.49 -0.49
CA ILE A 103 9.35 -10.91 0.84
C ILE A 103 9.80 -12.36 0.73
N GLY A 104 10.97 -12.66 1.28
CA GLY A 104 11.52 -14.00 1.25
C GLY A 104 12.88 -14.07 1.92
N ARG A 105 13.65 -15.08 1.55
CA ARG A 105 15.03 -15.28 2.01
C ARG A 105 16.04 -14.80 0.97
N SER A 106 17.21 -14.38 1.44
CA SER A 106 18.35 -14.11 0.59
C SER A 106 18.80 -15.40 -0.11
N SER A 107 18.86 -15.38 -1.43
CA SER A 107 19.74 -16.28 -2.17
C SER A 107 21.11 -15.63 -2.33
N MET A 108 22.19 -16.40 -2.19
CA MET A 108 23.56 -15.91 -2.44
C MET A 108 23.60 -15.16 -3.78
N GLY A 109 23.81 -13.85 -3.73
CA GLY A 109 23.99 -12.99 -4.91
C GLY A 109 22.77 -12.26 -5.45
N SER A 110 21.59 -12.35 -4.82
CA SER A 110 20.37 -11.68 -5.31
C SER A 110 19.77 -10.73 -4.26
N TYR A 111 20.50 -9.68 -3.95
CA TYR A 111 19.91 -8.52 -3.28
C TYR A 111 19.24 -7.65 -4.34
N HIS A 112 17.91 -7.56 -4.29
CA HIS A 112 17.15 -6.60 -5.06
C HIS A 112 16.70 -5.46 -4.13
N GLU A 113 16.81 -4.22 -4.59
CA GLU A 113 16.47 -3.01 -3.81
C GLU A 113 15.02 -2.99 -3.29
N LYS A 114 14.16 -3.87 -3.81
CA LYS A 114 12.73 -3.98 -3.50
C LYS A 114 12.37 -5.33 -2.88
N MET A 115 13.24 -5.82 -2.01
CA MET A 115 13.05 -7.07 -1.29
C MET A 115 13.23 -6.89 0.21
N ILE A 116 12.31 -7.45 0.98
CA ILE A 116 12.42 -7.58 2.43
C ILE A 116 12.89 -9.00 2.73
N ILE A 117 14.06 -9.11 3.35
CA ILE A 117 14.70 -10.39 3.62
C ILE A 117 14.47 -10.80 5.07
N ILE A 118 14.05 -12.05 5.25
CA ILE A 118 13.85 -12.73 6.53
C ILE A 118 14.60 -14.06 6.44
N ASP A 119 15.87 -14.08 6.87
CA ASP A 119 16.79 -15.20 6.59
C ASP A 119 16.75 -16.35 7.60
N ASP A 120 16.30 -16.11 8.83
CA ASP A 120 16.47 -17.10 9.91
C ASP A 120 15.41 -18.22 9.91
N ASP A 121 14.38 -18.14 9.06
CA ASP A 121 13.36 -19.18 8.92
C ASP A 121 13.60 -20.02 7.66
N PRO A 122 14.11 -21.26 7.78
CA PRO A 122 14.44 -22.08 6.63
C PRO A 122 13.22 -22.54 5.83
N LYS A 123 11.99 -22.40 6.36
CA LYS A 123 10.75 -22.74 5.66
C LYS A 123 10.22 -21.59 4.79
N ILE A 124 10.77 -20.38 4.93
CA ILE A 124 10.51 -19.30 3.98
C ILE A 124 11.22 -19.63 2.66
N SER A 125 10.61 -19.26 1.54
CA SER A 125 11.17 -19.43 0.19
C SER A 125 11.98 -18.20 -0.21
N ASN A 126 12.85 -18.32 -1.22
CA ASN A 126 13.60 -17.16 -1.74
C ASN A 126 12.65 -16.03 -2.18
N GLN A 127 11.54 -16.38 -2.82
CA GLN A 127 10.41 -15.49 -3.04
C GLN A 127 9.18 -16.15 -2.45
N HIS A 128 8.64 -15.59 -1.37
CA HIS A 128 7.55 -16.24 -0.64
C HIS A 128 6.25 -15.45 -0.75
N LEU A 129 6.30 -14.15 -0.49
CA LEU A 129 5.16 -13.25 -0.65
C LEU A 129 5.48 -12.12 -1.60
N LYS A 130 4.43 -11.59 -2.20
CA LYS A 130 4.44 -10.24 -2.77
C LYS A 130 3.39 -9.38 -2.09
N VAL A 131 3.76 -8.14 -1.83
CA VAL A 131 2.87 -7.11 -1.30
C VAL A 131 2.84 -5.95 -2.27
N ARG A 132 1.67 -5.39 -2.55
CA ARG A 132 1.53 -4.15 -3.30
C ARG A 132 0.56 -3.21 -2.60
N TRP A 133 0.65 -1.93 -2.95
CA TRP A 133 -0.30 -0.91 -2.47
C TRP A 133 -1.15 -0.41 -3.64
N ASP A 134 -2.46 -0.28 -3.42
CA ASP A 134 -3.41 0.14 -4.45
C ASP A 134 -3.38 1.63 -4.80
N GLY A 135 -2.67 2.44 -4.00
CA GLY A 135 -2.60 3.89 -4.15
C GLY A 135 -3.65 4.70 -3.40
N LEU A 136 -4.59 4.02 -2.72
CA LEU A 136 -5.66 4.66 -1.96
C LEU A 136 -5.51 4.40 -0.46
N SER A 137 -5.63 3.13 -0.06
CA SER A 137 -5.64 2.79 1.38
C SER A 137 -5.28 1.34 1.68
N ARG A 138 -5.15 0.47 0.68
CA ARG A 138 -5.15 -0.98 0.88
C ARG A 138 -3.83 -1.60 0.44
N LEU A 139 -3.29 -2.43 1.31
CA LEU A 139 -2.29 -3.39 0.91
C LEU A 139 -2.99 -4.61 0.29
N GLU A 140 -2.39 -5.14 -0.75
CA GLU A 140 -2.78 -6.42 -1.33
C GLU A 140 -1.58 -7.37 -1.21
N ILE A 141 -1.87 -8.65 -1.02
CA ILE A 141 -0.87 -9.70 -0.80
C ILE A 141 -1.20 -10.92 -1.66
N LYS A 142 -0.17 -11.68 -2.04
CA LYS A 142 -0.33 -13.00 -2.65
C LYS A 142 0.85 -13.91 -2.30
N ASP A 143 0.60 -15.21 -2.31
CA ASP A 143 1.63 -16.24 -2.10
C ASP A 143 2.28 -16.63 -3.42
N VAL A 144 3.56 -16.32 -3.55
CA VAL A 144 4.39 -16.66 -4.71
C VAL A 144 5.36 -17.81 -4.45
N SER A 145 5.35 -18.37 -3.24
CA SER A 145 6.19 -19.53 -2.90
C SER A 145 5.82 -20.77 -3.71
N ASP A 146 6.75 -21.72 -3.80
CA ASP A 146 6.47 -23.02 -4.42
C ASP A 146 5.54 -23.88 -3.55
N GLN A 147 5.56 -23.67 -2.23
CA GLN A 147 4.83 -24.48 -1.26
C GLN A 147 3.39 -24.01 -1.01
N LYS A 148 3.04 -22.78 -1.40
CA LYS A 148 1.69 -22.19 -1.27
C LYS A 148 1.11 -22.35 0.14
N ASN A 149 1.88 -21.96 1.14
CA ASN A 149 1.59 -22.23 2.55
C ASN A 149 1.52 -20.96 3.42
N ALA A 150 1.49 -19.77 2.82
CA ALA A 150 1.27 -18.54 3.55
C ALA A 150 -0.19 -18.42 4.03
N LEU A 151 -0.36 -17.88 5.23
CA LEU A 151 -1.67 -17.77 5.88
C LEU A 151 -1.89 -16.36 6.42
N ILE A 152 -3.10 -15.83 6.28
CA ILE A 152 -3.58 -14.70 7.10
C ILE A 152 -4.47 -15.32 8.17
N ASP A 153 -4.08 -15.18 9.44
CA ASP A 153 -4.68 -15.90 10.57
C ASP A 153 -4.73 -17.43 10.33
N THR A 154 -5.85 -17.95 9.81
CA THR A 154 -6.06 -19.37 9.48
C THR A 154 -6.44 -19.62 8.01
N VAL A 155 -6.46 -18.58 7.17
CA VAL A 155 -6.89 -18.63 5.77
C VAL A 155 -5.68 -18.66 4.85
N LEU A 156 -5.65 -19.62 3.92
CA LEU A 156 -4.56 -19.73 2.93
C LEU A 156 -4.60 -18.55 1.96
N ILE A 157 -3.44 -17.93 1.76
CA ILE A 157 -3.24 -16.92 0.74
C ILE A 157 -3.01 -17.64 -0.59
N GLY A 158 -3.88 -17.39 -1.56
CA GLY A 158 -3.79 -17.97 -2.88
C GLY A 158 -2.76 -17.29 -3.79
N PRO A 159 -2.68 -17.73 -5.06
CA PRO A 159 -1.85 -17.10 -6.07
C PRO A 159 -2.39 -15.74 -6.55
N ASP A 160 -3.68 -15.48 -6.34
CA ASP A 160 -4.33 -14.21 -6.68
C ASP A 160 -4.14 -13.16 -5.60
N TRP A 161 -4.29 -11.89 -5.99
CA TRP A 161 -4.20 -10.76 -5.06
C TRP A 161 -5.38 -10.77 -4.09
N MET A 162 -5.06 -10.78 -2.81
CA MET A 162 -6.00 -10.68 -1.71
C MET A 162 -5.77 -9.37 -0.96
N GLU A 163 -6.85 -8.73 -0.54
CA GLU A 163 -6.77 -7.55 0.31
C GLU A 163 -6.23 -7.91 1.70
N LEU A 164 -5.34 -7.06 2.21
CA LEU A 164 -4.75 -7.18 3.52
C LEU A 164 -5.23 -6.04 4.41
N GLU A 165 -5.97 -6.39 5.47
CA GLU A 165 -6.39 -5.44 6.50
C GLU A 165 -5.16 -4.85 7.23
N PRO A 166 -5.17 -3.55 7.58
CA PRO A 166 -4.06 -2.93 8.31
C PRO A 166 -3.75 -3.67 9.62
N GLY A 167 -2.48 -4.07 9.79
CA GLY A 167 -2.03 -4.79 10.99
C GLY A 167 -2.38 -6.29 11.01
N ALA A 168 -3.00 -6.83 9.96
CA ALA A 168 -3.24 -8.26 9.83
C ALA A 168 -1.93 -9.07 9.98
N LYS A 169 -2.04 -10.23 10.62
CA LYS A 169 -0.91 -11.13 10.87
C LYS A 169 -0.83 -12.19 9.78
N VAL A 170 0.30 -12.22 9.11
CA VAL A 170 0.59 -13.13 8.01
C VAL A 170 1.66 -14.12 8.46
N ARG A 171 1.35 -15.41 8.44
CA ARG A 171 2.32 -16.47 8.70
C ARG A 171 2.95 -16.95 7.39
N ILE A 172 4.27 -16.98 7.36
CA ILE A 172 5.12 -17.51 6.28
C ILE A 172 6.15 -18.46 6.89
N GLY A 173 6.15 -19.73 6.48
CA GLY A 173 6.90 -20.74 7.22
C GLY A 173 6.46 -20.82 8.69
N GLU A 174 7.40 -20.61 9.61
CA GLU A 174 7.17 -20.50 11.06
C GLU A 174 7.13 -19.04 11.55
N THR A 175 7.40 -18.09 10.67
CA THR A 175 7.48 -16.67 10.97
C THR A 175 6.14 -15.99 10.81
N THR A 176 5.80 -15.08 11.73
CA THR A 176 4.65 -14.17 11.58
C THR A 176 5.11 -12.75 11.29
N VAL A 177 4.59 -12.17 10.22
CA VAL A 177 4.84 -10.78 9.80
C VAL A 177 3.53 -9.98 9.85
N SER A 178 3.65 -8.66 10.01
CA SER A 178 2.54 -7.73 9.86
C SER A 178 2.99 -6.50 9.10
N PHE A 179 2.04 -5.87 8.41
CA PHE A 179 2.31 -4.79 7.47
C PHE A 179 1.57 -3.52 7.88
N GLN A 180 2.26 -2.39 7.75
CA GLN A 180 1.68 -1.08 8.01
C GLN A 180 2.22 -0.08 7.00
N LEU A 181 1.32 0.65 6.35
CA LEU A 181 1.68 1.83 5.58
C LEU A 181 1.88 3.02 6.52
N SER A 182 2.95 3.78 6.32
CA SER A 182 3.15 5.08 6.97
C SER A 182 3.50 6.14 5.95
N ASP A 183 3.35 7.40 6.33
CA ASP A 183 3.83 8.52 5.52
C ASP A 183 5.36 8.47 5.36
N PRO A 184 5.90 9.01 4.26
CA PRO A 184 7.33 8.98 4.00
C PRO A 184 8.17 9.87 4.93
N VAL A 185 7.55 10.81 5.66
CA VAL A 185 8.20 11.87 6.47
C VAL A 185 7.99 11.71 7.98
N SER A 186 7.59 10.52 8.46
CA SER A 186 7.46 10.25 9.91
C SER A 186 8.79 9.97 10.59
#